data_AF-A0A550HLZ0-F1
#
_entry.id   AF-A0A550HLZ0-F1
#
_cell.length_a   1.000
_cell.length_b   1.000
_cell.length_c   1.000
_cell.angle_alpha   90.00
_cell.angle_beta   90.00
_cell.angle_gamma   90.00
#
_symmetry.space_group_name_H-M   'P 1'
#
loop_
_entity.id
_entity.type
_entity.pdbx_description
1 polymer ?
#
loop_
_entity_poly.entity_id
_entity_poly.type
_entity_poly.pdbx_seq_one_letter_code
_entity_poly.pdbx_strand_id
1 'polypeptide(L)'
;MSKEESKESQKGIIDSIIEMISARALSGVMSNIEVRMQNFVTDSINRITKKIMLMVAGFIMAMLGIIFIFGSFAVYLNEFLQSTWMGWTIVGIIITLVGILIVALGRR
;
A
#
# COMPACT_ATOMS: atom_id res chain seq x y z
N MET A 1 -40.49 -43.20 36.95
CA MET A 1 -40.49 -41.81 37.45
C MET A 1 -39.14 -41.37 38.03
N SER A 2 -38.50 -42.10 38.96
CA SER A 2 -37.22 -41.66 39.58
C SER A 2 -35.95 -41.70 38.69
N LYS A 3 -35.95 -42.42 37.55
CA LYS A 3 -34.77 -42.55 36.67
C LYS A 3 -34.69 -41.52 35.52
N GLU A 4 -35.75 -40.78 35.26
CA GLU A 4 -35.80 -39.79 34.16
C GLU A 4 -35.37 -38.39 34.64
N GLU A 5 -35.81 -37.96 35.83
CA GLU A 5 -35.42 -36.66 36.41
C GLU A 5 -33.91 -36.57 36.72
N SER A 6 -33.26 -37.67 37.11
CA SER A 6 -31.82 -37.68 37.38
C SER A 6 -30.97 -37.53 36.12
N LYS A 7 -31.46 -38.00 34.96
CA LYS A 7 -30.77 -37.86 33.66
C LYS A 7 -30.88 -36.45 33.09
N GLU A 8 -31.99 -35.77 33.35
CA GLU A 8 -32.24 -34.41 32.88
C GLU A 8 -31.41 -33.38 33.67
N SER A 9 -31.31 -33.57 35.00
CA SER A 9 -30.41 -32.78 35.85
C SER A 9 -28.93 -32.99 35.51
N GLN A 10 -28.50 -34.23 35.23
CA GLN A 10 -27.12 -34.50 34.78
C GLN A 10 -26.80 -33.87 33.43
N LYS A 11 -27.75 -33.88 32.47
CA LYS A 11 -27.58 -33.21 31.18
C LYS A 11 -27.41 -31.70 31.33
N GLY A 12 -28.22 -31.04 32.17
CA GLY A 12 -28.10 -29.60 32.40
C GLY A 12 -26.76 -29.20 33.04
N ILE A 13 -26.21 -30.02 33.93
CA ILE A 13 -24.89 -29.77 34.54
C ILE A 13 -23.78 -29.96 33.50
N ILE A 14 -23.86 -30.99 32.66
CA ILE A 14 -22.87 -31.25 31.61
C ILE A 14 -22.89 -30.13 30.56
N ASP A 15 -24.07 -29.69 30.10
CA ASP A 15 -24.20 -28.58 29.15
C ASP A 15 -23.65 -27.28 29.72
N SER A 16 -23.91 -26.98 31.00
CA SER A 16 -23.37 -25.79 31.67
C SER A 16 -21.84 -25.83 31.83
N ILE A 17 -21.27 -27.01 32.11
CA ILE A 17 -19.81 -27.21 32.16
C ILE A 17 -19.19 -27.04 30.77
N ILE A 18 -19.83 -27.58 29.73
CA ILE A 18 -19.39 -27.42 28.34
C ILE A 18 -19.46 -25.97 27.90
N GLU A 19 -20.52 -25.25 28.25
CA GLU A 19 -20.70 -23.83 27.95
C GLU A 19 -19.65 -22.95 28.66
N MET A 20 -19.34 -23.26 29.93
CA MET A 20 -18.32 -22.54 30.69
C MET A 20 -16.90 -22.80 30.17
N ILE A 21 -16.59 -24.05 29.81
CA ILE A 21 -15.27 -24.41 29.24
C ILE A 21 -15.13 -23.84 27.83
N SER A 22 -16.18 -23.94 27.00
CA SER A 22 -16.16 -23.41 25.64
C SER A 22 -16.02 -21.89 25.63
N ALA A 23 -16.75 -21.15 26.46
CA ALA A 23 -16.62 -19.69 26.57
C ALA A 23 -15.20 -19.26 26.99
N ARG A 24 -14.59 -19.98 27.93
CA ARG A 24 -13.26 -19.66 28.47
C ARG A 24 -12.12 -20.08 27.53
N ALA A 25 -12.29 -21.20 26.84
CA ALA A 25 -11.36 -21.64 25.80
C ALA A 25 -11.46 -20.74 24.56
N LEU A 26 -12.68 -20.38 24.13
CA LEU A 26 -12.91 -19.46 23.02
C LEU A 26 -12.37 -18.07 23.32
N SER A 27 -12.52 -17.53 24.55
CA SER A 27 -12.00 -16.20 24.88
C SER A 27 -10.46 -16.16 24.87
N GLY A 28 -9.81 -17.21 25.38
CA GLY A 28 -8.34 -17.32 25.38
C GLY A 28 -7.76 -17.61 24.00
N VAL A 29 -8.50 -18.32 23.14
CA VAL A 29 -8.10 -18.54 21.74
C VAL A 29 -8.37 -17.29 20.90
N MET A 30 -9.49 -16.59 21.10
CA MET A 30 -9.79 -15.33 20.40
C MET A 30 -8.77 -14.25 20.69
N SER A 31 -8.35 -14.04 21.93
CA SER A 31 -7.33 -13.03 22.25
C SER A 31 -5.98 -13.34 21.60
N ASN A 32 -5.58 -14.61 21.55
CA ASN A 32 -4.35 -15.03 20.88
C ASN A 32 -4.44 -14.92 19.34
N ILE A 33 -5.62 -15.19 18.77
CA ILE A 33 -5.88 -14.99 17.34
C ILE A 33 -5.84 -13.50 17.00
N GLU A 34 -6.47 -12.66 17.82
CA GLU A 34 -6.55 -11.22 17.61
C GLU A 34 -5.16 -10.56 17.63
N VAL A 35 -4.31 -10.91 18.60
CA VAL A 35 -2.91 -10.44 18.65
C VAL A 35 -2.10 -10.94 17.45
N ARG A 36 -2.24 -12.22 17.05
CA ARG A 36 -1.55 -12.74 15.85
C ARG A 36 -2.02 -12.06 14.58
N MET A 37 -3.31 -11.83 14.47
CA MET A 37 -3.94 -11.21 13.30
C MET A 37 -3.53 -9.74 13.21
N GLN A 38 -3.47 -9.02 14.34
CA GLN A 38 -3.00 -7.64 14.40
C GLN A 38 -1.51 -7.53 14.05
N ASN A 39 -0.67 -8.45 14.52
CA ASN A 39 0.74 -8.51 14.14
C ASN A 39 0.93 -8.84 12.65
N PHE A 40 0.15 -9.79 12.12
CA PHE A 40 0.20 -10.15 10.69
C PHE A 40 -0.25 -8.99 9.79
N VAL A 41 -1.31 -8.27 10.18
CA VAL A 41 -1.78 -7.07 9.47
C VAL A 41 -0.73 -5.96 9.54
N THR A 42 -0.17 -5.71 10.72
CA THR A 42 0.86 -4.68 10.92
C THR A 42 2.11 -4.98 10.09
N ASP A 43 2.58 -6.23 10.07
CA ASP A 43 3.71 -6.65 9.25
C ASP A 43 3.44 -6.51 7.75
N SER A 44 2.23 -6.85 7.33
CA SER A 44 1.81 -6.71 5.93
C SER A 44 1.75 -5.24 5.51
N ILE A 45 1.15 -4.38 6.35
CA ILE A 45 1.10 -2.93 6.14
C ILE A 45 2.52 -2.37 6.10
N ASN A 46 3.40 -2.73 7.04
CA ASN A 46 4.76 -2.19 7.08
C ASN A 46 5.58 -2.56 5.82
N ARG A 47 5.40 -3.78 5.29
CA ARG A 47 6.01 -4.17 4.00
C ARG A 47 5.48 -3.34 2.83
N ILE A 48 4.16 -3.15 2.77
CA ILE A 48 3.52 -2.34 1.71
C ILE A 48 3.97 -0.88 1.82
N THR A 49 3.93 -0.29 3.01
CA THR A 49 4.37 1.08 3.28
C THR A 49 5.82 1.30 2.90
N LYS A 50 6.74 0.39 3.25
CA LYS A 50 8.15 0.49 2.83
C LYS A 50 8.29 0.45 1.31
N LYS A 51 7.54 -0.42 0.63
CA LYS A 51 7.59 -0.53 -0.83
C LYS A 51 7.06 0.73 -1.51
N ILE A 52 5.97 1.30 -1.02
CA ILE A 52 5.40 2.56 -1.51
C ILE A 52 6.39 3.70 -1.24
N MET A 53 6.94 3.81 -0.03
CA MET A 53 7.92 4.84 0.32
C MET A 53 9.14 4.79 -0.62
N LEU A 54 9.64 3.61 -0.95
CA LEU A 54 10.78 3.44 -1.86
C LEU A 54 10.41 3.80 -3.31
N MET A 55 9.21 3.44 -3.78
CA MET A 55 8.71 3.89 -5.09
C MET A 55 8.58 5.41 -5.15
N VAL A 56 8.00 6.04 -4.12
CA VAL A 56 7.82 7.49 -4.06
C VAL A 56 9.17 8.20 -4.02
N ALA A 57 10.11 7.74 -3.19
CA ALA A 57 11.46 8.30 -3.13
C ALA A 57 12.18 8.17 -4.49
N GLY A 58 12.09 7.02 -5.13
CA GLY A 58 12.64 6.79 -6.46
C GLY A 58 11.99 7.69 -7.52
N PHE A 59 10.67 7.87 -7.47
CA PHE A 59 9.93 8.75 -8.37
C PHE A 59 10.34 10.22 -8.19
N ILE A 60 10.46 10.70 -6.96
CA ILE A 60 10.92 12.06 -6.66
C ILE A 60 12.34 12.26 -7.20
N MET A 61 13.26 11.34 -6.94
CA MET A 61 14.64 11.41 -7.46
C MET A 61 14.68 11.40 -8.99
N ALA A 62 13.85 10.58 -9.64
CA ALA A 62 13.74 10.55 -11.09
C ALA A 62 13.21 11.87 -11.63
N MET A 63 12.15 12.44 -11.04
CA MET A 63 11.63 13.75 -11.44
C MET A 63 12.67 14.85 -11.29
N LEU A 64 13.39 14.90 -10.17
CA LEU A 64 14.46 15.87 -9.96
C LEU A 64 15.56 15.74 -11.03
N GLY A 65 15.98 14.50 -11.34
CA GLY A 65 16.95 14.25 -12.41
C GLY A 65 16.47 14.73 -13.77
N ILE A 66 15.21 14.46 -14.11
CA ILE A 66 14.60 14.91 -15.37
C ILE A 66 14.58 16.43 -15.46
N ILE A 67 14.15 17.13 -14.41
CA ILE A 67 14.14 18.60 -14.36
C ILE A 67 15.57 19.14 -14.54
N PHE A 68 16.56 18.53 -13.89
CA PHE A 68 17.94 18.95 -14.01
C PHE A 68 18.49 18.78 -15.43
N ILE A 69 18.21 17.63 -16.07
CA ILE A 69 18.64 17.37 -17.46
C ILE A 69 18.03 18.41 -18.41
N PHE A 70 16.72 18.63 -18.35
CA PHE A 70 16.05 19.60 -19.23
C PHE A 70 16.47 21.03 -18.94
N GLY A 71 16.65 21.39 -17.66
CA GLY A 71 17.15 22.69 -17.25
C GLY A 71 18.57 22.95 -17.75
N SER A 72 19.50 22.01 -17.53
CA SER A 72 20.87 22.11 -18.04
C SER A 72 20.91 22.16 -19.57
N PHE A 73 20.07 21.39 -20.26
CA PHE A 73 19.98 21.43 -21.72
C PHE A 73 19.44 22.77 -22.23
N ALA A 74 18.44 23.35 -21.57
CA ALA A 74 17.93 24.68 -21.88
C ALA A 74 19.03 25.75 -21.69
N VAL A 75 19.78 25.68 -20.58
CA VAL A 75 20.89 26.62 -20.30
C VAL A 75 21.99 26.48 -21.35
N TYR A 76 22.41 25.24 -21.67
CA TYR A 76 23.39 24.98 -22.72
C TYR A 76 22.97 25.57 -24.07
N LEU A 77 21.72 25.35 -24.47
CA LEU A 77 21.17 25.92 -25.70
C LEU A 77 21.10 27.45 -25.64
N ASN A 78 20.76 28.04 -24.49
CA ASN A 78 20.72 29.49 -24.33
C ASN A 78 22.11 30.11 -24.52
N GLU A 79 23.17 29.48 -24.01
CA GLU A 79 24.56 29.91 -24.22
C GLU A 79 24.96 29.78 -25.69
N PHE A 80 24.65 28.64 -26.31
CA PHE A 80 25.00 28.38 -27.71
C PHE A 80 24.27 29.31 -28.69
N LEU A 81 22.99 29.55 -28.47
CA LEU A 81 22.14 30.39 -29.31
C LEU A 81 22.21 31.87 -28.92
N GLN A 82 22.97 32.22 -27.87
CA GLN A 82 23.09 33.56 -27.31
C GLN A 82 21.73 34.22 -26.99
N SER A 83 20.74 33.40 -26.65
CA SER A 83 19.36 33.85 -26.40
C SER A 83 18.76 33.07 -25.25
N THR A 84 18.44 33.78 -24.16
CA THR A 84 17.95 33.20 -22.90
C THR A 84 16.60 32.50 -23.01
N TRP A 85 15.82 32.78 -24.06
CA TRP A 85 14.47 32.23 -24.23
C TRP A 85 14.42 31.06 -25.22
N MET A 86 15.45 30.92 -26.06
CA MET A 86 15.39 30.03 -27.22
C MET A 86 15.61 28.57 -26.81
N GLY A 87 16.49 28.31 -25.84
CA GLY A 87 16.70 26.97 -25.28
C GLY A 87 15.47 26.43 -24.56
N TRP A 88 14.78 27.26 -23.77
CA TRP A 88 13.51 26.88 -23.13
C TRP A 88 12.41 26.57 -24.14
N THR A 89 12.36 27.32 -25.25
CA THR A 89 11.40 27.09 -26.33
C THR A 89 11.65 25.74 -27.00
N ILE A 90 12.90 25.40 -27.31
CA ILE A 90 13.28 24.12 -27.90
C ILE A 90 12.92 22.95 -26.96
N VAL A 91 13.25 23.07 -25.68
CA VAL A 91 12.87 22.08 -24.66
C VAL A 91 11.35 21.91 -24.60
N GLY A 92 10.59 23.00 -24.63
CA GLY A 92 9.12 22.97 -24.65
C GLY A 92 8.55 22.25 -25.87
N ILE A 93 9.13 22.45 -27.05
CA ILE A 93 8.74 21.76 -28.29
C ILE A 93 9.00 20.26 -28.15
N ILE A 94 10.17 19.85 -27.64
CA ILE A 94 10.51 18.44 -27.43
C ILE A 94 9.49 17.79 -26.49
N ILE A 95 9.18 18.42 -25.35
CA ILE A 95 8.20 17.90 -24.38
C ILE A 95 6.82 17.75 -25.02
N THR A 96 6.40 18.74 -25.83
CA THR A 96 5.11 18.70 -26.54
C THR A 96 5.05 17.55 -27.54
N LEU A 97 6.11 17.34 -28.32
CA LEU A 97 6.20 16.22 -29.27
C LEU A 97 6.15 14.87 -28.57
N VAL A 98 6.88 14.71 -27.47
CA VAL A 98 6.82 13.48 -26.65
C VAL A 98 5.41 13.27 -26.11
N GLY A 99 4.76 14.32 -25.60
CA GLY A 99 3.37 14.26 -25.13
C GLY A 99 2.39 13.82 -26.23
N ILE A 100 2.49 14.40 -27.42
CA ILE A 100 1.69 14.00 -28.59
C ILE A 100 1.93 12.54 -28.94
N LEU A 101 3.20 12.10 -28.92
CA LEU A 101 3.58 10.74 -29.28
C LEU A 101 3.05 9.71 -28.27
N ILE A 102 3.10 10.02 -26.96
CA ILE A 102 2.50 9.18 -25.91
C ILE A 102 0.98 9.09 -26.11
N VAL A 103 0.30 10.21 -26.36
CA VAL A 103 -1.16 10.22 -26.60
C VAL A 103 -1.51 9.43 -27.86
N ALA A 104 -0.70 9.54 -28.92
CA ALA A 104 -0.91 8.81 -30.16
C ALA A 104 -0.71 7.30 -29.99
N LEU A 105 0.29 6.88 -29.21
CA LEU A 105 0.55 5.47 -28.90
C LEU A 105 -0.50 4.89 -27.96
N GLY A 106 -0.95 5.63 -26.94
CA GLY A 106 -1.96 5.16 -25.98
C GLY A 106 -3.39 5.13 -26.53
N ARG A 107 -3.64 5.68 -27.73
CA ARG A 107 -4.93 5.60 -28.43
C ARG A 107 -5.07 4.37 -29.33
N ARG A 108 -4.01 3.58 -29.51
CA ARG A 108 -4.05 2.28 -30.20
C ARG A 108 -4.21 1.16 -29.19
#